data_AF-A0A0F9V677-F1
#
_entry.id   AF-A0A0F9V677-F1
#
_cell.length_a   1.000
_cell.length_b   1.000
_cell.length_c   1.000
_cell.angle_alpha   90.00
_cell.angle_beta   90.00
_cell.angle_gamma   90.00
#
_symmetry.space_group_name_H-M   'P 1'
#
loop_
_entity.id
_entity.type
_entity.pdbx_description
1 polymer ?
#
loop_
_entity_poly.entity_id
_entity_poly.type
_entity_poly.pdbx_seq_one_letter_code
_entity_poly.pdbx_strand_id
1 'polypeptide(L)' 'MPSSTLKVNVKEVRQGAVLQARRAFAGARTTEQKHYARLALGRALRAAKGL' A
#
# COMPACT_ATOMS: atom_id res chain seq x y z
N MET A 1 -21.97 -23.79 -1.38
CA MET A 1 -21.11 -23.10 -0.39
C MET A 1 -19.67 -23.22 -0.87
N PRO A 2 -19.09 -22.26 -1.62
CA PRO A 2 -17.68 -22.35 -1.95
C PRO A 2 -16.85 -21.99 -0.72
N SER A 3 -16.39 -23.02 -0.04
CA SER A 3 -15.25 -22.95 0.87
C SER A 3 -14.02 -22.71 -0.01
N SER A 4 -13.61 -21.45 -0.12
CA SER A 4 -12.35 -21.08 -0.76
C SER A 4 -11.50 -20.43 0.30
N THR A 5 -10.63 -21.22 0.91
CA THR A 5 -9.49 -20.75 1.69
C THR A 5 -8.65 -19.87 0.77
N LEU A 6 -8.99 -18.59 0.71
CA LEU A 6 -8.14 -17.53 0.21
C LEU A 6 -6.88 -17.59 1.09
N LYS A 7 -5.88 -18.35 0.63
CA LYS A 7 -4.51 -18.16 1.08
C LYS A 7 -4.11 -16.79 0.57
N VAL A 8 -4.52 -15.77 1.32
CA VAL A 8 -4.21 -14.38 1.03
C VAL A 8 -2.69 -14.29 1.04
N ASN A 9 -2.10 -14.22 -0.16
CA ASN A 9 -0.67 -14.20 -0.30
C ASN A 9 -0.19 -12.86 0.28
N VAL A 10 0.45 -12.91 1.44
CA VAL A 10 0.89 -11.71 2.19
C VAL A 10 1.77 -10.81 1.31
N LYS A 11 2.50 -11.38 0.35
CA LYS A 11 3.27 -10.63 -0.65
C LYS A 11 2.37 -9.83 -1.59
N GLU A 12 1.29 -10.41 -2.10
CA GLU A 12 0.33 -9.73 -2.99
C GLU A 12 -0.42 -8.62 -2.26
N VAL A 13 -0.83 -8.83 -1.01
CA VAL A 13 -1.47 -7.79 -0.20
C VAL A 13 -0.52 -6.62 0.05
N ARG A 14 0.74 -6.90 0.37
CA ARG A 14 1.77 -5.88 0.55
C ARG A 14 2.02 -5.10 -0.74
N GLN A 15 2.11 -5.78 -1.88
CA GLN A 15 2.26 -5.13 -3.19
C GLN A 15 1.04 -4.27 -3.54
N GLY A 16 -0.17 -4.77 -3.29
CA GLY A 16 -1.41 -4.01 -3.48
C GLY A 16 -1.45 -2.73 -2.62
N ALA A 17 -1.05 -2.81 -1.35
CA ALA A 17 -0.96 -1.66 -0.47
C ALA A 17 0.05 -0.61 -0.96
N VAL A 18 1.22 -1.04 -1.47
CA VAL A 18 2.21 -0.15 -2.06
C VAL A 18 1.66 0.53 -3.33
N LEU A 19 0.95 -0.21 -4.17
CA LEU A 19 0.34 0.31 -5.40
C LEU A 19 -0.73 1.36 -5.11
N GLN A 20 -1.58 1.12 -4.10
CA GLN A 20 -2.58 2.10 -3.65
C GLN A 20 -1.91 3.36 -3.07
N ALA A 21 -0.88 3.20 -2.24
CA ALA A 21 -0.15 4.33 -1.68
C ALA A 21 0.55 5.17 -2.77
N ARG A 22 1.07 4.52 -3.83
CA ARG A 22 1.62 5.23 -5.00
C ARG A 22 0.56 6.03 -5.74
N ARG A 23 -0.64 5.47 -5.95
CA ARG A 23 -1.75 6.20 -6.58
C ARG A 23 -2.19 7.39 -5.74
N ALA A 24 -2.30 7.23 -4.43
CA ALA A 24 -2.63 8.33 -3.52
C ALA A 24 -1.58 9.45 -3.55
N PHE A 25 -0.30 9.09 -3.64
CA PHE A 25 0.79 10.07 -3.79
C PHE A 25 0.75 10.79 -5.14
N ALA A 26 0.47 10.08 -6.24
CA ALA A 26 0.33 10.68 -7.57
C ALA A 26 -0.90 11.60 -7.69
N GLY A 27 -1.98 11.29 -6.98
CA GLY A 27 -3.20 12.11 -6.95
C GLY A 27 -3.15 13.30 -5.99
N ALA A 28 -2.16 13.37 -5.10
CA ALA A 28 -2.02 14.44 -4.12
C ALA A 28 -1.69 15.78 -4.79
N ARG A 29 -2.55 16.78 -4.61
CA ARG A 29 -2.40 18.09 -5.26
C ARG A 29 -1.74 19.12 -4.35
N THR A 30 -1.99 19.04 -3.04
CA THR A 30 -1.40 19.96 -2.07
C THR A 30 -0.11 19.43 -1.47
N THR A 31 0.72 20.34 -0.95
CA THR A 31 1.98 20.03 -0.28
C THR A 31 1.75 19.13 0.94
N GLU A 32 0.69 19.41 1.69
CA GLU A 32 0.28 18.66 2.88
C GLU A 32 -0.20 17.23 2.51
N GLN A 33 -1.03 17.10 1.47
CA GLN A 33 -1.44 15.79 0.95
C GLN A 33 -0.24 14.98 0.47
N LYS A 34 0.72 15.61 -0.22
CA LYS A 34 1.95 14.95 -0.65
C LYS A 34 2.80 14.51 0.53
N HIS A 35 2.84 15.29 1.61
CA HIS A 35 3.55 14.94 2.84
C HIS A 35 2.96 13.67 3.47
N TYR A 36 1.66 13.64 3.71
CA TYR A 36 0.99 12.47 4.31
C TYR A 36 1.01 11.25 3.38
N ALA A 37 0.82 11.43 2.08
CA ALA A 37 0.90 10.34 1.12
C ALA A 37 2.32 9.76 1.01
N ARG A 38 3.36 10.58 1.13
CA ARG A 38 4.76 10.11 1.20
C ARG A 38 5.02 9.30 2.47
N LEU A 39 4.51 9.73 3.62
CA LEU A 39 4.61 8.98 4.87
C LEU A 39 3.90 7.62 4.78
N ALA A 40 2.68 7.60 4.23
CA ALA A 40 1.92 6.38 4.00
C ALA A 40 2.64 5.41 3.04
N LEU A 41 3.19 5.92 1.94
CA LEU A 41 3.99 5.14 1.00
C LEU A 41 5.25 4.55 1.65
N GLY A 42 5.96 5.34 2.47
CA GLY A 42 7.13 4.86 3.20
C GLY A 42 6.80 3.75 4.20
N ARG A 43 5.65 3.84 4.88
CA ARG A 43 5.15 2.77 5.77
C ARG A 43 4.81 1.50 4.98
N ALA A 44 4.10 1.64 3.86
CA ALA A 44 3.74 0.52 3.00
C ALA A 44 4.97 -0.18 2.42
N LEU A 45 5.99 0.57 1.98
CA LEU A 45 7.25 0.02 1.46
C LEU A 45 8.05 -0.72 2.54
N ARG A 46 8.11 -0.20 3.78
CA ARG A 46 8.75 -0.91 4.89
C ARG A 46 8.05 -2.21 5.22
N ALA A 47 6.72 -2.18 5.35
CA ALA A 47 5.92 -3.38 5.56
C ALA A 47 6.07 -4.39 4.40
N ALA A 48 6.21 -3.91 3.16
CA ALA A 48 6.46 -4.74 1.99
C ALA A 48 7.85 -5.40 2.02
N LYS A 49 8.87 -4.66 2.46
CA LYS A 49 10.27 -5.14 2.55
C LYS A 49 10.48 -6.17 3.66
N GLY A 50 9.55 -6.29 4.62
CA GLY A 50 9.62 -7.27 5.70
C GLY A 50 10.70 -6.95 6.74
N LEU A 51 11.02 -5.67 6.90
CA LEU A 51 11.79 -5.16 8.05
C LEU A 51 10.88 -4.97 9.26
#